data_AF-A0A7Y5J5Z0-F1
#
_entry.id   AF-A0A7Y5J5Z0-F1
#
_cell.length_a   1.000
_cell.length_b   1.000
_cell.length_c   1.000
_cell.angle_alpha   90.00
_cell.angle_beta   90.00
_cell.angle_gamma   90.00
#
_symmetry.space_group_name_H-M   'P 1'
#
loop_
_entity.id
_entity.type
_entity.pdbx_description
1 polymer ?
#
loop_
_entity_poly.entity_id
_entity_poly.type
_entity_poly.pdbx_seq_one_letter_code
_entity_poly.pdbx_strand_id
1 'polypeptide(L)'
;MPKVIDSQLLESIRKPDFLIDELLDKQLEQIETLLGKHAKGLGNKVLALFVQNGNRLQLAEQEVIREFSIKKNADTHTIRSILDLLKNSGLLQTTPGGNYELANNFIAQRAYRKIESDNRVLRSIHLTIQDRMSREQLLDQQYLNYMTPMLDQLELSAIELEFVNDSRQAIRKEKRLFRLFLTIMFLLLLALASWALYKSQETAKSNAELQRANEETREAMRTANQNAADAKGAAALARDREKDAQRQRADADLQRYIADSLRQTAEDSRDLAIKERSIAELMRKRAEQEAKRNAALEKQARDSSEIYNRLRLGAQKNEEIARQERDRAQRLSKIIASRNAAVRTLQMEDRRLRALVAMEAYNINREDAENGNPLQPDIFKSLYTATQALNRQLIFKQTKHKGGVRDVVFHPEKNVFYSTGSDGSVQEWPILNWNTVGAPQLGEVKKQELAGGGVQNTLAISQNGRQLLVAGEPAYFQILNTRNGTVEATLNKNRGEEIFLGGFTNTGGFYAMSQRQFYFWEPETGLKTFPKPAAKTGVFLAALPGNKGATLWSFNGVYDDYVYSMNISGFDGKGVDTAEYLFYGTQKEVDFGNVTAVAIKNIGTKTFL
;
A
#
# COMPACT_ATOMS: atom_id res chain seq x y z
N MET A 1 7.38 -23.28 36.01
CA MET A 1 7.62 -21.88 35.58
C MET A 1 6.77 -21.61 34.35
N PRO A 2 5.86 -20.63 34.36
CA PRO A 2 5.13 -20.28 33.15
C PRO A 2 6.15 -19.66 32.17
N LYS A 3 6.25 -20.23 30.96
CA LYS A 3 7.04 -19.63 29.89
C LYS A 3 6.38 -18.30 29.55
N VAL A 4 6.98 -17.20 30.01
CA VAL A 4 6.58 -15.85 29.61
C VAL A 4 6.92 -15.74 28.13
N ILE A 5 5.89 -15.67 27.30
CA ILE A 5 6.07 -15.48 25.86
C ILE A 5 6.43 -14.01 25.67
N ASP A 6 7.57 -13.77 25.04
CA ASP A 6 8.07 -12.43 24.72
C ASP A 6 7.01 -11.68 23.89
N SER A 7 6.50 -10.59 24.46
CA SER A 7 5.50 -9.74 23.83
C SER A 7 6.01 -9.12 22.53
N GLN A 8 7.32 -8.88 22.40
CA GLN A 8 7.92 -8.37 21.17
C GLN A 8 7.94 -9.43 20.07
N LEU A 9 8.16 -10.71 20.44
CA LEU A 9 8.06 -11.85 19.51
C LEU A 9 6.61 -12.07 19.06
N LEU A 10 5.64 -11.93 19.96
CA LEU A 10 4.20 -11.95 19.62
C LEU A 10 3.81 -10.80 18.70
N GLU A 11 4.40 -9.62 18.87
CA GLU A 11 4.13 -8.43 18.06
C GLU A 11 4.82 -8.47 16.69
N SER A 12 6.00 -9.11 16.60
CA SER A 12 6.66 -9.41 15.32
C SER A 12 5.92 -10.51 14.55
N ILE A 13 5.37 -11.52 15.25
CA ILE A 13 4.49 -12.54 14.65
C ILE A 13 3.17 -11.95 14.13
N ARG A 14 2.65 -10.88 14.76
CA ARG A 14 1.44 -10.17 14.32
C ARG A 14 1.61 -9.42 13.00
N LYS A 15 2.83 -9.27 12.47
CA LYS A 15 3.10 -8.69 11.15
C LYS A 15 3.60 -9.80 10.20
N PRO A 16 2.71 -10.38 9.37
CA PRO A 16 3.08 -11.44 8.43
C PRO A 16 4.27 -11.07 7.53
N ASP A 17 4.41 -9.77 7.25
CA ASP A 17 5.49 -9.18 6.47
C ASP A 17 6.88 -9.35 7.10
N PHE A 18 7.02 -9.18 8.42
CA PHE A 18 8.32 -9.20 9.09
C PHE A 18 8.85 -10.63 9.31
N LEU A 19 7.95 -11.57 9.65
CA LEU A 19 8.31 -12.98 9.80
C LEU A 19 8.85 -13.59 8.51
N ILE A 20 8.31 -13.20 7.36
CA ILE A 20 8.70 -13.76 6.08
C ILE A 20 9.97 -13.10 5.56
N ASP A 21 10.17 -11.79 5.78
CA ASP A 21 11.43 -11.12 5.46
C ASP A 21 12.58 -11.73 6.30
N GLU A 22 12.37 -11.93 7.60
CA GLU A 22 13.36 -12.58 8.49
C GLU A 22 13.57 -14.07 8.14
N LEU A 23 12.51 -14.79 7.75
CA LEU A 23 12.63 -16.18 7.30
C LEU A 23 13.37 -16.27 5.97
N LEU A 24 13.07 -15.41 5.00
CA LEU A 24 13.74 -15.39 3.71
C LEU A 24 15.25 -15.09 3.89
N ASP A 25 15.58 -14.11 4.73
CA ASP A 25 16.96 -13.76 5.09
C ASP A 25 17.67 -14.93 5.78
N LYS A 26 17.07 -15.52 6.82
CA LYS A 26 17.65 -16.65 7.55
C LYS A 26 17.84 -17.89 6.67
N GLN A 27 16.88 -18.20 5.80
CA GLN A 27 16.96 -19.36 4.92
C GLN A 27 18.05 -19.16 3.85
N LEU A 28 18.17 -17.96 3.29
CA LEU A 28 19.25 -17.64 2.35
C LEU A 28 20.63 -17.65 3.01
N GLU A 29 20.75 -17.13 4.24
CA GLU A 29 22.00 -17.16 5.01
C GLU A 29 22.39 -18.60 5.40
N GLN A 30 21.42 -19.45 5.73
CA GLN A 30 21.67 -20.88 5.97
C GLN A 30 22.18 -21.61 4.72
N ILE A 31 21.62 -21.31 3.55
CA ILE A 31 22.09 -21.84 2.26
C ILE A 31 23.56 -21.44 2.02
N GLU A 32 23.91 -20.18 2.26
CA GLU A 32 25.27 -19.67 2.09
C GLU A 32 26.26 -20.29 3.10
N THR A 33 25.80 -20.53 4.34
CA THR A 33 26.61 -21.16 5.38
C THR A 33 26.93 -22.63 5.07
N LEU A 34 25.95 -23.35 4.52
CA LEU A 34 26.08 -24.78 4.18
C LEU A 34 26.94 -25.03 2.93
N LEU A 35 26.87 -24.13 1.94
CA LEU A 35 27.56 -24.29 0.66
C LEU A 35 28.91 -23.57 0.58
N GLY A 36 29.26 -22.80 1.62
CA GLY A 36 30.54 -22.11 1.75
C GLY A 36 30.68 -20.85 0.87
N LYS A 37 31.87 -20.22 0.90
CA LYS A 37 32.12 -18.91 0.27
C LYS A 37 31.81 -18.84 -1.22
N HIS A 38 31.84 -19.97 -1.94
CA HIS A 38 31.55 -20.05 -3.37
C HIS A 38 30.06 -19.90 -3.71
N ALA A 39 29.16 -20.09 -2.74
CA ALA A 39 27.71 -19.95 -2.93
C ALA A 39 27.16 -18.59 -2.48
N LYS A 40 28.02 -17.66 -2.05
CA LYS A 40 27.62 -16.33 -1.57
C LYS A 40 26.87 -15.55 -2.64
N GLY A 41 25.62 -15.18 -2.37
CA GLY A 41 24.72 -14.52 -3.30
C GLY A 41 24.18 -15.41 -4.43
N LEU A 42 24.52 -16.70 -4.47
CA LEU A 42 24.01 -17.63 -5.49
C LEU A 42 22.54 -17.97 -5.23
N GLY A 43 22.13 -18.09 -3.96
CA GLY A 43 20.73 -18.30 -3.56
C GLY A 43 19.80 -17.18 -4.05
N ASN A 44 20.20 -15.91 -3.89
CA ASN A 44 19.43 -14.76 -4.41
C ASN A 44 19.31 -14.79 -5.94
N LYS A 45 20.37 -15.19 -6.64
CA LYS A 45 20.36 -15.28 -8.10
C LYS A 45 19.45 -16.41 -8.59
N VAL A 46 19.47 -17.57 -7.91
CA VAL A 46 18.57 -18.69 -8.25
C VAL A 46 17.12 -18.30 -7.98
N LEU A 47 16.85 -17.66 -6.84
CA LEU A 47 15.52 -17.15 -6.48
C LEU A 47 14.98 -16.15 -7.52
N ALA A 48 15.87 -15.32 -8.10
CA ALA A 48 15.52 -14.33 -9.11
C ALA A 48 15.01 -14.92 -10.43
N LEU A 49 15.39 -16.14 -10.79
CA LEU A 49 14.88 -16.79 -12.00
C LEU A 49 13.38 -17.12 -11.89
N PHE A 50 12.89 -17.37 -10.67
CA PHE A 50 11.50 -17.76 -10.43
C PHE A 50 10.55 -16.56 -10.27
N VAL A 51 11.04 -15.33 -10.49
CA VAL A 51 10.22 -14.13 -10.31
C VAL A 51 10.50 -13.05 -11.35
N GLN A 52 9.43 -12.50 -11.93
CA GLN A 52 9.50 -11.37 -12.84
C GLN A 52 8.36 -10.39 -12.57
N ASN A 53 8.68 -9.12 -12.33
CA ASN A 53 7.70 -8.08 -11.95
C ASN A 53 6.80 -8.48 -10.77
N GLY A 54 7.32 -9.27 -9.83
CA GLY A 54 6.56 -9.80 -8.68
C GLY A 54 5.66 -10.99 -8.99
N ASN A 55 5.63 -11.49 -10.23
CA ASN A 55 4.89 -12.69 -10.63
C ASN A 55 5.77 -13.93 -10.60
N ARG A 56 5.17 -15.09 -10.32
CA ARG A 56 5.85 -16.38 -10.28
C ARG A 56 6.16 -16.87 -11.69
N LEU A 57 7.36 -17.39 -11.88
CA LEU A 57 7.78 -18.12 -13.06
C LEU A 57 7.97 -19.60 -12.73
N GLN A 58 7.67 -20.45 -13.71
CA GLN A 58 7.85 -21.89 -13.62
C GLN A 58 9.04 -22.27 -14.49
N LEU A 59 10.03 -22.94 -13.91
CA LEU A 59 11.23 -23.34 -14.64
C LEU A 59 11.54 -24.81 -14.39
N ALA A 60 11.98 -25.51 -15.44
CA ALA A 60 12.48 -26.86 -15.30
C ALA A 60 13.87 -26.85 -14.64
N GLU A 61 14.21 -27.92 -13.91
CA GLU A 61 15.54 -28.05 -13.27
C GLU A 61 16.69 -27.85 -14.27
N GLN A 62 16.55 -28.44 -15.47
CA GLN A 62 17.56 -28.33 -16.53
C GLN A 62 17.73 -26.91 -17.06
N GLU A 63 16.68 -26.09 -17.00
CA GLU A 63 16.71 -24.70 -17.44
C GLU A 63 17.46 -23.83 -16.42
N VAL A 64 17.22 -24.06 -15.13
CA VAL A 64 17.97 -23.42 -14.03
C VAL A 64 19.45 -23.82 -14.08
N ILE A 65 19.75 -25.11 -14.25
CA ILE A 65 21.13 -25.60 -14.37
C ILE A 65 21.81 -24.98 -15.60
N ARG A 66 21.12 -24.87 -16.73
CA ARG A 66 21.68 -24.30 -17.97
C ARG A 66 22.04 -22.82 -17.79
N GLU A 67 21.16 -22.01 -17.21
CA GLU A 67 21.41 -20.59 -16.96
C GLU A 67 22.66 -20.36 -16.10
N PHE A 68 22.86 -21.18 -15.05
CA PHE A 68 24.01 -21.04 -14.14
C PHE A 68 25.30 -21.73 -14.63
N SER A 69 25.18 -22.77 -15.46
CA SER A 69 26.35 -23.43 -16.07
C SER A 69 26.99 -22.54 -17.15
N ILE A 70 26.19 -21.78 -17.90
CA ILE A 70 26.68 -20.93 -19.01
C ILE A 70 27.22 -19.59 -18.50
N LYS A 71 26.62 -18.98 -17.47
CA LYS A 71 26.94 -17.59 -17.07
C LYS A 71 27.82 -17.45 -15.82
N LYS A 72 27.99 -18.49 -14.99
CA LYS A 72 28.52 -18.33 -13.62
C LYS A 72 29.56 -19.37 -13.17
N ASN A 73 29.95 -20.34 -14.00
CA ASN A 73 30.85 -21.45 -13.60
C ASN A 73 30.42 -22.17 -12.31
N ALA A 74 29.11 -22.24 -12.03
CA ALA A 74 28.59 -22.98 -10.88
C ALA A 74 28.44 -24.46 -11.26
N ASP A 75 28.88 -25.36 -10.37
CA ASP A 75 28.75 -26.80 -10.60
C ASP A 75 27.29 -27.26 -10.45
N THR A 76 26.92 -28.27 -11.25
CA THR A 76 25.57 -28.81 -11.28
C THR A 76 25.12 -29.34 -9.91
N HIS A 77 26.05 -29.82 -9.09
CA HIS A 77 25.74 -30.37 -7.78
C HIS A 77 25.31 -29.26 -6.81
N THR A 78 26.04 -28.15 -6.74
CA THR A 78 25.66 -26.98 -5.93
C THR A 78 24.30 -26.41 -6.30
N ILE A 79 23.98 -26.30 -7.60
CA ILE A 79 22.68 -25.76 -8.05
C ILE A 79 21.53 -26.67 -7.59
N ARG A 80 21.70 -28.00 -7.67
CA ARG A 80 20.71 -28.95 -7.15
C ARG A 80 20.54 -28.84 -5.65
N SER A 81 21.64 -28.75 -4.90
CA SER A 81 21.59 -28.55 -3.46
C SER A 81 20.86 -27.26 -3.07
N ILE A 82 21.04 -26.17 -3.83
CA ILE A 82 20.29 -24.92 -3.60
C ILE A 82 18.80 -25.11 -3.87
N LEU A 83 18.42 -25.76 -4.97
CA LEU A 83 17.02 -26.03 -5.29
C LEU A 83 16.36 -26.91 -4.22
N ASP A 84 17.06 -27.93 -3.74
CA ASP A 84 16.58 -28.80 -2.65
C ASP A 84 16.44 -28.04 -1.33
N LEU A 85 17.40 -27.20 -0.98
CA LEU A 85 17.33 -26.38 0.24
C LEU A 85 16.19 -25.36 0.17
N LEU A 86 16.01 -24.67 -0.96
CA LEU A 86 14.91 -23.73 -1.18
C LEU A 86 13.54 -24.42 -1.19
N LYS A 87 13.46 -25.66 -1.66
CA LYS A 87 12.26 -26.49 -1.58
C LYS A 87 11.96 -26.91 -0.14
N ASN A 88 12.98 -27.41 0.57
CA ASN A 88 12.85 -27.83 1.97
C ASN A 88 12.53 -26.68 2.92
N SER A 89 12.96 -25.46 2.59
CA SER A 89 12.63 -24.23 3.33
C SER A 89 11.22 -23.70 3.02
N GLY A 90 10.48 -24.32 2.08
CA GLY A 90 9.15 -23.89 1.66
C GLY A 90 9.14 -22.63 0.80
N LEU A 91 10.29 -22.22 0.24
CA LEU A 91 10.38 -21.07 -0.68
C LEU A 91 10.04 -21.48 -2.12
N LEU A 92 10.42 -22.70 -2.52
CA LEU A 92 10.05 -23.31 -3.79
C LEU A 92 9.08 -24.49 -3.59
N GLN A 93 8.26 -24.72 -4.61
CA GLN A 93 7.41 -25.89 -4.74
C GLN A 93 7.52 -26.48 -6.15
N THR A 94 7.18 -27.76 -6.29
CA THR A 94 7.13 -28.44 -7.58
C THR A 94 5.70 -28.43 -8.12
N THR A 95 5.52 -27.99 -9.36
CA THR A 95 4.23 -28.02 -10.06
C THR A 95 3.87 -29.45 -10.48
N PRO A 96 2.61 -29.73 -10.83
CA PRO A 96 2.21 -31.04 -11.36
C PRO A 96 2.99 -31.47 -12.61
N GLY A 97 3.55 -30.51 -13.36
CA GLY A 97 4.41 -30.76 -14.53
C GLY A 97 5.90 -30.99 -14.20
N GLY A 98 6.28 -31.05 -12.92
CA GLY A 98 7.66 -31.28 -12.49
C GLY A 98 8.56 -30.04 -12.52
N ASN A 99 8.02 -28.85 -12.78
CA ASN A 99 8.77 -27.60 -12.77
C ASN A 99 8.82 -26.99 -11.37
N TYR A 100 9.85 -26.21 -11.09
CA TYR A 100 9.97 -25.44 -9.86
C TYR A 100 9.27 -24.08 -10.02
N GLU A 101 8.57 -23.65 -8.98
CA GLU A 101 8.03 -22.29 -8.86
C GLU A 101 8.08 -21.81 -7.40
N LEU A 102 7.94 -20.50 -7.17
CA LEU A 102 7.79 -19.99 -5.81
C LEU A 102 6.49 -20.48 -5.16
N ALA A 103 6.55 -20.81 -3.87
CA ALA A 103 5.45 -21.47 -3.18
C ALA A 103 4.13 -20.66 -3.17
N ASN A 104 4.19 -19.32 -3.23
CA ASN A 104 3.00 -18.48 -3.40
C ASN A 104 3.34 -17.08 -3.96
N ASN A 105 2.31 -16.35 -4.41
CA ASN A 105 2.45 -15.00 -4.96
C ASN A 105 3.01 -13.98 -3.95
N PHE A 106 2.80 -14.21 -2.65
CA PHE A 106 3.30 -13.32 -1.61
C PHE A 106 4.82 -13.41 -1.46
N ILE A 107 5.39 -14.63 -1.48
CA ILE A 107 6.84 -14.89 -1.53
C ILE A 107 7.42 -14.30 -2.82
N ALA A 108 6.72 -14.41 -3.95
CA ALA A 108 7.15 -13.81 -5.22
C ALA A 108 7.28 -12.29 -5.15
N GLN A 109 6.26 -11.59 -4.64
CA GLN A 109 6.32 -10.14 -4.48
C GLN A 109 7.44 -9.71 -3.54
N ARG A 110 7.70 -10.48 -2.48
CA ARG A 110 8.75 -10.19 -1.48
C ARG A 110 10.14 -10.46 -2.02
N ALA A 111 10.37 -11.64 -2.61
CA ALA A 111 11.61 -11.98 -3.29
C ALA A 111 11.95 -10.93 -4.35
N TYR A 112 10.98 -10.51 -5.16
CA TYR A 112 11.17 -9.47 -6.17
C TYR A 112 11.64 -8.15 -5.57
N ARG A 113 11.01 -7.66 -4.50
CA ARG A 113 11.40 -6.40 -3.85
C ARG A 113 12.83 -6.46 -3.31
N LYS A 114 13.21 -7.58 -2.68
CA LYS A 114 14.55 -7.78 -2.14
C LYS A 114 15.61 -7.85 -3.25
N ILE A 115 15.35 -8.65 -4.29
CA ILE A 115 16.25 -8.76 -5.44
C ILE A 115 16.41 -7.39 -6.13
N GLU A 116 15.32 -6.64 -6.27
CA GLU A 116 15.33 -5.31 -6.87
C GLU A 116 16.09 -4.29 -6.00
N SER A 117 15.98 -4.35 -4.66
CA SER A 117 16.77 -3.48 -3.79
C SER A 117 18.26 -3.78 -3.88
N ASP A 118 18.64 -5.06 -3.88
CA ASP A 118 20.05 -5.49 -3.98
C ASP A 118 20.63 -5.11 -5.34
N ASN A 119 19.88 -5.34 -6.43
CA ASN A 119 20.28 -4.97 -7.79
C ASN A 119 20.42 -3.46 -7.97
N ARG A 120 19.61 -2.63 -7.29
CA ARG A 120 19.77 -1.16 -7.32
C ARG A 120 21.08 -0.73 -6.71
N VAL A 121 21.48 -1.34 -5.59
CA VAL A 121 22.77 -1.05 -4.95
C VAL A 121 23.92 -1.46 -5.87
N LEU A 122 23.90 -2.68 -6.42
CA LEU A 122 24.92 -3.14 -7.36
C LEU A 122 25.01 -2.26 -8.62
N ARG A 123 23.86 -1.85 -9.18
CA ARG A 123 23.80 -0.93 -10.33
C ARG A 123 24.34 0.45 -9.99
N SER A 124 24.02 0.98 -8.81
CA SER A 124 24.58 2.24 -8.33
C SER A 124 26.10 2.16 -8.19
N ILE A 125 26.62 1.03 -7.70
CA ILE A 125 28.07 0.82 -7.61
C ILE A 125 28.70 0.79 -8.99
N HIS A 126 28.14 0.03 -9.92
CA HIS A 126 28.60 -0.07 -11.29
C HIS A 126 28.60 1.30 -12.01
N LEU A 127 27.50 2.05 -11.91
CA LEU A 127 27.39 3.39 -12.50
C LEU A 127 28.41 4.38 -11.90
N THR A 128 28.68 4.28 -10.60
CA THR A 128 29.67 5.14 -9.97
C THR A 128 31.09 4.79 -10.43
N ILE A 129 31.41 3.49 -10.59
CA ILE A 129 32.68 3.05 -11.17
C ILE A 129 32.83 3.61 -12.59
N GLN A 130 31.78 3.51 -13.41
CA GLN A 130 31.79 4.04 -14.78
C GLN A 130 31.90 5.56 -14.85
N ASP A 131 31.15 6.30 -14.02
CA ASP A 131 31.24 7.76 -13.94
C ASP A 131 32.65 8.21 -13.50
N ARG A 132 33.19 7.61 -12.43
CA ARG A 132 34.54 7.86 -11.93
C ARG A 132 35.61 7.54 -12.97
N MET A 133 35.47 6.41 -13.67
CA MET A 133 36.37 6.00 -14.75
C MET A 133 36.30 6.98 -15.94
N SER A 134 35.10 7.41 -16.34
CA SER A 134 34.92 8.40 -17.42
C SER A 134 35.52 9.77 -17.10
N ARG A 135 35.62 10.10 -15.81
CA ARG A 135 36.22 11.34 -15.31
C ARG A 135 37.72 11.17 -15.00
N GLU A 136 38.29 9.99 -15.25
CA GLU A 136 39.66 9.62 -14.90
C GLU A 136 39.98 9.83 -13.40
N GLN A 137 38.97 9.73 -12.54
CA GLN A 137 39.08 9.94 -11.10
C GLN A 137 39.06 8.62 -10.35
N LEU A 138 40.19 8.24 -9.77
CA LEU A 138 40.29 7.02 -8.95
C LEU A 138 39.30 7.03 -7.78
N LEU A 139 38.88 5.83 -7.37
CA LEU A 139 37.95 5.64 -6.27
C LEU A 139 38.61 5.97 -4.93
N ASP A 140 37.90 6.69 -4.07
CA ASP A 140 38.36 7.01 -2.72
C ASP A 140 38.28 5.81 -1.77
N GLN A 141 38.96 5.93 -0.61
CA GLN A 141 39.05 4.83 0.35
C GLN A 141 37.69 4.47 0.98
N GLN A 142 36.83 5.46 1.20
CA GLN A 142 35.51 5.25 1.82
C GLN A 142 34.63 4.42 0.89
N TYR A 143 34.65 4.76 -0.40
CA TYR A 143 33.91 4.09 -1.44
C TYR A 143 34.45 2.67 -1.70
N LEU A 144 35.78 2.51 -1.75
CA LEU A 144 36.41 1.20 -1.88
C LEU A 144 36.06 0.27 -0.72
N ASN A 145 36.02 0.78 0.51
CA ASN A 145 35.60 0.01 1.69
C ASN A 145 34.12 -0.40 1.61
N TYR A 146 33.25 0.50 1.16
CA TYR A 146 31.82 0.25 0.97
C TYR A 146 31.56 -0.84 -0.07
N MET A 147 32.26 -0.82 -1.22
CA MET A 147 32.05 -1.81 -2.29
C MET A 147 32.77 -3.15 -2.04
N THR A 148 33.86 -3.18 -1.26
CA THR A 148 34.67 -4.39 -1.02
C THR A 148 33.88 -5.63 -0.62
N PRO A 149 32.90 -5.60 0.30
CA PRO A 149 32.11 -6.78 0.64
C PRO A 149 31.19 -7.29 -0.48
N MET A 150 30.92 -6.48 -1.51
CA MET A 150 30.01 -6.76 -2.63
C MET A 150 30.74 -6.97 -3.97
N LEU A 151 32.06 -6.89 -3.98
CA LEU A 151 32.89 -6.97 -5.19
C LEU A 151 32.71 -8.29 -5.95
N ASP A 152 32.57 -9.41 -5.24
CA ASP A 152 32.35 -10.73 -5.83
C ASP A 152 30.95 -10.89 -6.47
N GLN A 153 30.03 -9.97 -6.17
CA GLN A 153 28.68 -9.96 -6.73
C GLN A 153 28.55 -9.08 -7.98
N LEU A 154 29.51 -8.16 -8.21
CA LEU A 154 29.55 -7.25 -9.34
C LEU A 154 30.15 -7.93 -10.57
N GLU A 155 29.45 -7.86 -11.70
CA GLU A 155 29.95 -8.30 -13.01
C GLU A 155 30.75 -7.16 -13.66
N LEU A 156 31.99 -6.96 -13.20
CA LEU A 156 32.88 -5.94 -13.76
C LEU A 156 33.58 -6.47 -15.02
N SER A 157 33.67 -5.63 -16.03
CA SER A 157 34.53 -5.86 -17.20
C SER A 157 36.01 -5.87 -16.80
N ALA A 158 36.87 -6.43 -17.66
CA ALA A 158 38.31 -6.47 -17.42
C ALA A 158 38.91 -5.07 -17.17
N ILE A 159 38.39 -4.05 -17.88
CA ILE A 159 38.80 -2.65 -17.76
C ILE A 159 38.35 -2.06 -16.41
N GLU A 160 37.11 -2.30 -16.00
CA GLU A 160 36.60 -1.81 -14.71
C GLU A 160 37.33 -2.47 -13.53
N LEU A 161 37.69 -3.74 -13.66
CA LEU A 161 38.47 -4.46 -12.66
C LEU A 161 39.89 -3.88 -12.52
N GLU A 162 40.53 -3.54 -13.65
CA GLU A 162 41.83 -2.88 -13.69
C GLU A 162 41.76 -1.51 -13.00
N PHE A 163 40.75 -0.69 -13.33
CA PHE A 163 40.51 0.61 -12.69
C PHE A 163 40.32 0.52 -11.15
N VAL A 164 39.58 -0.48 -10.67
CA VAL A 164 39.41 -0.72 -9.23
C VAL A 164 40.74 -1.12 -8.57
N ASN A 165 41.55 -1.94 -9.24
CA ASN A 165 42.87 -2.34 -8.75
C ASN A 165 43.85 -1.17 -8.73
N ASP A 166 43.82 -0.31 -9.73
CA ASP A 166 44.63 0.91 -9.80
C ASP A 166 44.26 1.89 -8.69
N SER A 167 42.96 2.08 -8.43
CA SER A 167 42.46 2.88 -7.31
C SER A 167 42.97 2.35 -5.97
N ARG A 168 42.99 1.02 -5.77
CA ARG A 168 43.55 0.38 -4.56
C ARG A 168 45.06 0.57 -4.45
N GLN A 169 45.80 0.53 -5.57
CA GLN A 169 47.25 0.72 -5.58
C GLN A 169 47.64 2.17 -5.31
N ALA A 170 46.90 3.15 -5.86
CA ALA A 170 47.15 4.57 -5.66
C ALA A 170 47.07 4.95 -4.17
N ILE A 171 46.02 4.51 -3.47
CA ILE A 171 45.87 4.75 -2.01
C ILE A 171 47.01 4.10 -1.22
N ARG A 172 47.48 2.91 -1.62
CA ARG A 172 48.63 2.26 -0.97
C ARG A 172 49.93 3.04 -1.18
N LYS A 173 50.14 3.63 -2.36
CA LYS A 173 51.31 4.47 -2.69
C LYS A 173 51.27 5.77 -1.89
N GLU A 174 50.12 6.44 -1.84
CA GLU A 174 49.93 7.69 -1.07
C GLU A 174 50.24 7.48 0.42
N LYS A 175 49.77 6.38 1.02
CA LYS A 175 50.12 6.02 2.42
C LYS A 175 51.60 5.70 2.63
N ARG A 176 52.32 5.23 1.61
CA ARG A 176 53.78 5.01 1.71
C ARG A 176 54.54 6.33 1.61
N LEU A 177 54.17 7.20 0.68
CA LEU A 177 54.78 8.53 0.51
C LEU A 177 54.54 9.41 1.74
N PHE A 178 53.34 9.40 2.30
CA PHE A 178 53.03 10.14 3.53
C PHE A 178 53.87 9.65 4.73
N ARG A 179 54.07 8.33 4.86
CA ARG A 179 54.97 7.77 5.89
C ARG A 179 56.42 8.14 5.66
N LEU A 180 56.89 8.13 4.41
CA LEU A 180 58.25 8.53 4.05
C LEU A 180 58.49 10.03 4.34
N PHE A 181 57.51 10.88 4.02
CA PHE A 181 57.52 12.30 4.33
C PHE A 181 57.64 12.55 5.85
N LEU A 182 56.84 11.85 6.66
CA LEU A 182 56.92 11.90 8.13
C LEU A 182 58.32 11.52 8.64
N THR A 183 58.95 10.50 8.06
CA THR A 183 60.32 10.11 8.45
C THR A 183 61.38 11.13 8.04
N ILE A 184 61.26 11.76 6.87
CA ILE A 184 62.19 12.80 6.41
C ILE A 184 62.05 14.07 7.25
N MET A 185 60.81 14.48 7.55
CA MET A 185 60.53 15.64 8.39
C MET A 185 61.10 15.47 9.80
N PHE A 186 61.00 14.26 10.36
CA PHE A 186 61.61 13.92 11.64
C PHE A 186 63.15 14.03 11.62
N LEU A 187 63.80 13.54 10.56
CA LEU A 187 65.25 13.68 10.38
C LEU A 187 65.69 15.14 10.18
N LEU A 188 64.88 15.94 9.49
CA LEU A 188 65.15 17.36 9.25
C LEU A 188 65.04 18.18 10.55
N LEU A 189 64.08 17.85 11.42
CA LEU A 189 63.97 18.44 12.76
C LEU A 189 65.17 18.09 13.65
N LEU A 190 65.68 16.84 13.58
CA LEU A 190 66.91 16.44 14.27
C LEU A 190 68.14 17.19 13.76
N ALA A 191 68.26 17.40 12.44
CA ALA A 191 69.35 18.17 11.85
C ALA A 191 69.31 19.66 12.24
N LEU A 192 68.12 20.27 12.25
CA LEU A 192 67.93 21.66 12.69
C LEU A 192 68.23 21.84 14.18
N ALA A 193 67.85 20.89 15.03
CA ALA A 193 68.20 20.90 16.45
C ALA A 193 69.73 20.81 16.65
N SER A 194 70.41 19.97 15.86
CA SER A 194 71.87 19.88 15.88
C SER A 194 72.58 21.14 15.35
N TRP A 195 72.01 21.80 14.33
CA TRP A 195 72.52 23.05 13.77
C TRP A 195 72.31 24.25 14.72
N ALA A 196 71.18 24.30 15.43
CA ALA A 196 70.90 25.33 16.42
C ALA A 196 71.88 25.29 17.60
N LEU A 197 72.29 24.09 18.04
CA LEU A 197 73.29 23.92 19.10
C LEU A 197 74.70 24.36 18.64
N TYR A 198 75.07 24.13 17.38
CA TYR A 198 76.35 24.58 16.82
C TYR A 198 76.44 26.11 16.70
N LYS A 199 75.37 26.75 16.20
CA LYS A 199 75.36 28.20 15.92
C LYS A 199 75.26 29.07 17.18
N SER A 200 74.81 28.50 18.30
CA SER A 200 74.77 29.16 19.60
C SER A 200 76.16 29.52 20.17
N GLN A 201 77.26 28.95 19.65
CA GLN A 201 78.62 29.29 20.09
C GLN A 201 79.28 30.43 19.29
N GLU A 202 78.76 30.76 18.11
CA GLU A 202 79.39 31.71 17.17
C GLU A 202 78.84 33.15 17.31
N THR A 203 77.61 33.30 17.80
CA THR A 203 76.92 34.60 17.99
C THR A 203 77.42 35.45 19.17
N ALA A 204 78.37 34.95 19.97
CA ALA A 204 78.95 35.72 21.08
C ALA A 204 80.07 36.70 20.65
N LYS A 205 80.59 36.62 19.41
CA LYS A 205 81.79 37.39 18.98
C LYS A 205 81.54 38.59 18.05
N SER A 206 80.35 38.74 17.44
CA SER A 206 80.11 39.76 16.38
C SER A 206 79.46 41.08 16.84
N ASN A 207 79.06 41.22 18.11
CA ASN A 207 78.35 42.41 18.59
C ASN A 207 79.28 43.57 19.04
N ALA A 208 80.60 43.43 18.97
CA ALA A 208 81.55 44.43 19.47
C ALA A 208 82.13 45.37 18.40
N GLU A 209 81.95 45.09 17.11
CA GLU A 209 82.58 45.86 16.02
C GLU A 209 81.68 46.94 15.41
N LEU A 210 80.37 46.90 15.64
CA LEU A 210 79.40 47.80 14.98
C LEU A 210 79.23 49.19 15.65
N GLN A 211 79.86 49.42 16.82
CA GLN A 211 79.72 50.68 17.56
C GLN A 211 80.82 51.72 17.24
N ARG A 212 81.90 51.37 16.53
CA ARG A 212 83.02 52.30 16.25
C ARG A 212 82.92 53.09 14.95
N ALA A 213 81.98 52.78 14.06
CA ALA A 213 81.93 53.35 12.69
C ALA A 213 81.00 54.58 12.51
N ASN A 214 80.35 55.09 13.56
CA ASN A 214 79.29 56.11 13.44
C ASN A 214 79.67 57.53 13.93
N GLU A 215 80.92 57.78 14.36
CA GLU A 215 81.32 59.08 14.94
C GLU A 215 82.12 60.01 13.99
N GLU A 216 82.64 59.53 12.85
CA GLU A 216 83.54 60.32 11.99
C GLU A 216 82.85 61.25 10.95
N THR A 217 81.53 61.19 10.78
CA THR A 217 80.85 61.81 9.62
C THR A 217 80.20 63.20 9.87
N ARG A 218 80.40 63.82 11.05
CA ARG A 218 79.66 65.05 11.44
C ARG A 218 80.40 66.38 11.34
N GLU A 219 81.69 66.42 11.02
CA GLU A 219 82.47 67.68 11.08
C GLU A 219 82.67 68.41 9.73
N ALA A 220 82.30 67.81 8.59
CA ALA A 220 82.67 68.34 7.26
C ALA A 220 81.76 69.45 6.66
N MET A 221 80.65 69.85 7.31
CA MET A 221 79.61 70.68 6.67
C MET A 221 79.47 72.15 7.13
N ARG A 222 80.44 72.75 7.84
CA ARG A 222 80.25 74.09 8.44
C ARG A 222 80.99 75.28 7.80
N THR A 223 81.72 75.13 6.70
CA THR A 223 82.64 76.19 6.18
C THR A 223 82.37 76.66 4.75
N ALA A 224 81.12 76.66 4.27
CA ALA A 224 80.81 77.00 2.86
C ALA A 224 79.93 78.24 2.61
N ASN A 225 79.38 78.93 3.62
CA ASN A 225 78.29 79.91 3.39
C ASN A 225 78.52 81.32 3.97
N GLN A 226 79.46 82.12 3.46
CA GLN A 226 79.62 83.50 4.00
C GLN A 226 79.84 84.71 3.06
N ASN A 227 79.94 84.66 1.73
CA ASN A 227 80.25 85.89 0.95
C ASN A 227 79.37 86.14 -0.29
N ALA A 228 78.13 86.59 -0.11
CA ALA A 228 77.30 87.08 -1.23
C ALA A 228 76.30 88.18 -0.78
N ALA A 229 76.76 89.41 -0.58
CA ALA A 229 75.89 90.58 -0.53
C ALA A 229 76.71 91.88 -0.63
N ASP A 230 76.50 92.68 -1.69
CA ASP A 230 76.43 94.17 -1.68
C ASP A 230 76.87 94.80 -3.02
N ALA A 231 75.91 95.04 -3.93
CA ALA A 231 76.04 96.07 -4.97
C ALA A 231 74.66 96.56 -5.45
N LYS A 232 74.08 97.44 -4.63
CA LYS A 232 72.92 98.35 -4.83
C LYS A 232 72.99 99.10 -6.19
N GLY A 233 71.93 99.65 -6.79
CA GLY A 233 70.60 100.01 -6.28
C GLY A 233 70.13 101.44 -6.63
N ALA A 234 70.63 102.12 -7.67
CA ALA A 234 70.28 103.54 -7.93
C ALA A 234 69.91 103.91 -9.39
N ALA A 235 69.49 102.94 -10.21
CA ALA A 235 68.94 103.19 -11.57
C ALA A 235 67.43 102.83 -11.69
N ALA A 236 66.78 102.55 -10.55
CA ALA A 236 65.46 101.91 -10.49
C ALA A 236 64.29 102.85 -10.82
N LEU A 237 64.42 104.16 -10.62
CA LEU A 237 63.26 105.05 -10.58
C LEU A 237 62.77 105.53 -11.96
N ALA A 238 63.65 105.52 -12.98
CA ALA A 238 63.26 105.91 -14.34
C ALA A 238 62.68 104.75 -15.17
N ARG A 239 63.03 103.50 -14.85
CA ARG A 239 62.45 102.29 -15.48
C ARG A 239 61.03 101.98 -14.98
N ASP A 240 60.61 102.55 -13.86
CA ASP A 240 59.36 102.17 -13.20
C ASP A 240 58.11 102.67 -13.96
N ARG A 241 58.16 103.88 -14.54
CA ARG A 241 57.02 104.47 -15.26
C ARG A 241 56.76 103.88 -16.66
N GLU A 242 57.82 103.44 -17.35
CA GLU A 242 57.68 102.71 -18.63
C GLU A 242 57.25 101.26 -18.40
N LYS A 243 57.67 100.66 -17.26
CA LYS A 243 57.16 99.38 -16.80
C LYS A 243 55.69 99.43 -16.46
N ASP A 244 55.14 100.51 -15.90
CA ASP A 244 53.72 100.57 -15.53
C ASP A 244 52.77 100.55 -16.74
N ALA A 245 53.11 101.22 -17.84
CA ALA A 245 52.33 101.16 -19.08
C ALA A 245 52.45 99.79 -19.79
N GLN A 246 53.61 99.15 -19.69
CA GLN A 246 53.80 97.76 -20.15
C GLN A 246 53.11 96.74 -19.23
N ARG A 247 53.05 96.99 -17.91
CA ARG A 247 52.29 96.19 -16.93
C ARG A 247 50.81 96.20 -17.26
N GLN A 248 50.23 97.34 -17.62
CA GLN A 248 48.80 97.39 -17.99
C GLN A 248 48.46 96.63 -19.27
N ARG A 249 49.32 96.67 -20.30
CA ARG A 249 49.14 95.81 -21.49
C ARG A 249 49.37 94.33 -21.18
N ALA A 250 50.39 94.03 -20.39
CA ALA A 250 50.65 92.67 -19.92
C ALA A 250 49.49 92.14 -19.06
N ASP A 251 48.84 92.98 -18.25
CA ASP A 251 47.67 92.61 -17.45
C ASP A 251 46.43 92.40 -18.32
N ALA A 252 46.23 93.19 -19.37
CA ALA A 252 45.14 92.99 -20.33
C ALA A 252 45.34 91.70 -21.16
N ASP A 253 46.56 91.42 -21.60
CA ASP A 253 46.91 90.17 -22.29
C ASP A 253 46.82 88.97 -21.32
N LEU A 254 47.20 89.15 -20.05
CA LEU A 254 47.04 88.15 -19.00
C LEU A 254 45.56 87.88 -18.72
N GLN A 255 44.70 88.91 -18.69
CA GLN A 255 43.25 88.74 -18.53
C GLN A 255 42.62 88.02 -19.70
N ARG A 256 43.05 88.31 -20.94
CA ARG A 256 42.61 87.58 -22.13
C ARG A 256 43.07 86.12 -22.08
N TYR A 257 44.32 85.88 -21.70
CA TYR A 257 44.86 84.53 -21.50
C TYR A 257 44.09 83.76 -20.40
N ILE A 258 43.75 84.42 -19.29
CA ILE A 258 42.93 83.85 -18.22
C ILE A 258 41.51 83.54 -18.73
N ALA A 259 40.90 84.44 -19.51
CA ALA A 259 39.57 84.24 -20.08
C ALA A 259 39.53 83.08 -21.10
N ASP A 260 40.55 82.96 -21.95
CA ASP A 260 40.70 81.85 -22.89
C ASP A 260 41.00 80.53 -22.14
N SER A 261 41.84 80.57 -21.11
CA SER A 261 42.10 79.43 -20.21
C SER A 261 40.85 78.97 -19.47
N LEU A 262 40.03 79.90 -18.97
CA LEU A 262 38.74 79.64 -18.30
C LEU A 262 37.73 79.04 -19.27
N ARG A 263 37.67 79.53 -20.51
CA ARG A 263 36.83 78.97 -21.55
C ARG A 263 37.24 77.55 -21.89
N GLN A 264 38.53 77.29 -22.04
CA GLN A 264 39.06 75.94 -22.26
C GLN A 264 38.69 75.00 -21.11
N THR A 265 38.86 75.44 -19.86
CA THR A 265 38.47 74.62 -18.69
C THR A 265 36.96 74.38 -18.61
N ALA A 266 36.14 75.36 -19.03
CA ALA A 266 34.69 75.21 -19.09
C ALA A 266 34.26 74.24 -20.21
N GLU A 267 34.94 74.26 -21.36
CA GLU A 267 34.74 73.31 -22.46
C GLU A 267 35.16 71.89 -22.03
N ASP A 268 36.33 71.73 -21.40
CA ASP A 268 36.79 70.45 -20.86
C ASP A 268 35.85 69.90 -19.77
N SER A 269 35.34 70.77 -18.89
CA SER A 269 34.37 70.40 -17.85
C SER A 269 33.03 69.97 -18.43
N ARG A 270 32.58 70.62 -19.50
CA ARG A 270 31.36 70.24 -20.23
C ARG A 270 31.53 68.87 -20.88
N ASP A 271 32.67 68.61 -21.51
CA ASP A 271 32.97 67.33 -22.14
C ASP A 271 33.09 66.20 -21.11
N LEU A 272 33.67 66.48 -19.95
CA LEU A 272 33.71 65.55 -18.81
C LEU A 272 32.29 65.23 -18.31
N ALA A 273 31.44 66.25 -18.13
CA ALA A 273 30.05 66.06 -17.70
C ALA A 273 29.22 65.24 -18.71
N ILE A 274 29.46 65.43 -20.03
CA ILE A 274 28.84 64.62 -21.07
C ILE A 274 29.31 63.16 -20.99
N LYS A 275 30.61 62.93 -20.79
CA LYS A 275 31.17 61.58 -20.61
C LYS A 275 30.58 60.90 -19.37
N GLU A 276 30.54 61.59 -18.24
CA GLU A 276 29.98 61.07 -16.99
C GLU A 276 28.49 60.74 -17.12
N ARG A 277 27.70 61.60 -17.76
CA ARG A 277 26.28 61.32 -18.07
C ARG A 277 26.14 60.08 -18.95
N SER A 278 26.98 59.92 -19.97
CA SER A 278 26.95 58.74 -20.84
C SER A 278 27.29 57.45 -20.09
N ILE A 279 28.24 57.51 -19.16
CA ILE A 279 28.62 56.40 -18.27
C ILE A 279 27.48 56.07 -17.30
N ALA A 280 26.86 57.08 -16.69
CA ALA A 280 25.72 56.91 -15.79
C ALA A 280 24.50 56.30 -16.52
N GLU A 281 24.21 56.72 -17.75
CA GLU A 281 23.16 56.13 -18.58
C GLU A 281 23.47 54.68 -18.96
N LEU A 282 24.72 54.35 -19.27
CA LEU A 282 25.15 52.98 -19.54
C LEU A 282 25.03 52.09 -18.29
N MET A 283 25.46 52.59 -17.13
CA MET A 283 25.33 51.90 -15.85
C MET A 283 23.87 51.65 -15.50
N ARG A 284 22.99 52.65 -15.68
CA ARG A 284 21.55 52.50 -15.48
C ARG A 284 20.95 51.44 -16.40
N LYS A 285 21.31 51.42 -17.69
CA LYS A 285 20.85 50.38 -18.63
C LYS A 285 21.31 48.99 -18.22
N ARG A 286 22.56 48.83 -17.75
CA ARG A 286 23.07 47.55 -17.23
C ARG A 286 22.33 47.12 -15.97
N ALA A 287 22.14 48.02 -15.00
CA ALA A 287 21.38 47.75 -13.79
C ALA A 287 19.92 47.37 -14.09
N GLU A 288 19.27 48.03 -15.05
CA GLU A 288 17.92 47.68 -15.52
C GLU A 288 17.89 46.30 -16.19
N GLN A 289 18.91 45.94 -16.99
CA GLN A 289 19.00 44.60 -17.60
C GLN A 289 19.26 43.50 -16.56
N GLU A 290 20.14 43.74 -15.59
CA GLU A 290 20.40 42.82 -14.49
C GLU A 290 19.17 42.65 -13.60
N ALA A 291 18.47 43.74 -13.27
CA ALA A 291 17.21 43.67 -12.52
C ALA A 291 16.14 42.86 -13.27
N LYS A 292 16.01 43.05 -14.58
CA LYS A 292 15.10 42.23 -15.42
C LYS A 292 15.49 40.75 -15.43
N ARG A 293 16.80 40.46 -15.53
CA ARG A 293 17.31 39.08 -15.50
C ARG A 293 17.07 38.41 -14.15
N ASN A 294 17.34 39.12 -13.06
CA ASN A 294 17.11 38.61 -11.70
C ASN A 294 15.62 38.39 -11.44
N ALA A 295 14.74 39.31 -11.88
CA ALA A 295 13.31 39.13 -11.78
C ALA A 295 12.81 37.91 -12.60
N ALA A 296 13.38 37.65 -13.78
CA ALA A 296 13.05 36.47 -14.57
C ALA A 296 13.51 35.16 -13.89
N LEU A 297 14.72 35.16 -13.31
CA LEU A 297 15.24 34.02 -12.55
C LEU A 297 14.43 33.75 -11.29
N GLU A 298 14.04 34.79 -10.54
CA GLU A 298 13.15 34.66 -9.38
C GLU A 298 11.79 34.09 -9.78
N LYS A 299 11.22 34.56 -10.90
CA LYS A 299 9.95 34.02 -11.40
C LYS A 299 10.09 32.54 -11.74
N GLN A 300 11.15 32.14 -12.45
CA GLN A 300 11.41 30.74 -12.77
C GLN A 300 11.64 29.88 -11.52
N ALA A 301 12.33 30.41 -10.51
CA ALA A 301 12.53 29.73 -9.23
C ALA A 301 11.21 29.55 -8.45
N ARG A 302 10.32 30.55 -8.49
CA ARG A 302 8.98 30.46 -7.89
C ARG A 302 8.11 29.43 -8.63
N ASP A 303 8.05 29.49 -9.96
CA ASP A 303 7.25 28.58 -10.79
C ASP A 303 7.72 27.13 -10.60
N SER A 304 9.04 26.90 -10.59
CA SER A 304 9.59 25.57 -10.33
C SER A 304 9.31 25.07 -8.91
N SER A 305 9.47 25.92 -7.88
CA SER A 305 9.09 25.60 -6.50
C SER A 305 7.62 25.21 -6.38
N GLU A 306 6.72 25.91 -7.07
CA GLU A 306 5.29 25.60 -7.07
C GLU A 306 5.01 24.22 -7.71
N ILE A 307 5.67 23.91 -8.83
CA ILE A 307 5.57 22.58 -9.47
C ILE A 307 6.06 21.48 -8.52
N TYR A 308 7.22 21.68 -7.86
CA TYR A 308 7.74 20.72 -6.89
C TYR A 308 6.80 20.52 -5.71
N ASN A 309 6.20 21.60 -5.19
CA ASN A 309 5.22 21.51 -4.11
C ASN A 309 3.97 20.76 -4.54
N ARG A 310 3.43 21.02 -5.74
CA ARG A 310 2.28 20.28 -6.28
C ARG A 310 2.61 18.80 -6.49
N LEU A 311 3.80 18.48 -7.03
CA LEU A 311 4.23 17.10 -7.22
C LEU A 311 4.39 16.37 -5.89
N ARG A 312 4.96 17.03 -4.87
CA ARG A 312 5.10 16.48 -3.52
C ARG A 312 3.73 16.20 -2.88
N LEU A 313 2.79 17.15 -2.98
CA LEU A 313 1.43 16.97 -2.47
C LEU A 313 0.70 15.83 -3.20
N GLY A 314 0.87 15.74 -4.53
CA GLY A 314 0.34 14.63 -5.33
C GLY A 314 0.94 13.28 -4.92
N ALA A 315 2.26 13.22 -4.67
CA ALA A 315 2.93 12.03 -4.21
C ALA A 315 2.47 11.61 -2.79
N GLN A 316 2.31 12.56 -1.86
CA GLN A 316 1.78 12.30 -0.52
C GLN A 316 0.34 11.76 -0.57
N LYS A 317 -0.52 12.38 -1.39
CA LYS A 317 -1.89 11.91 -1.57
C LYS A 317 -1.94 10.50 -2.17
N ASN A 318 -1.11 10.22 -3.16
CA ASN A 318 -1.01 8.89 -3.78
C ASN A 318 -0.46 7.85 -2.80
N GLU A 319 0.50 8.21 -1.96
CA GLU A 319 1.01 7.34 -0.90
C GLU A 319 -0.07 7.00 0.13
N GLU A 320 -0.87 7.99 0.54
CA GLU A 320 -1.98 7.79 1.46
C GLU A 320 -3.06 6.86 0.85
N ILE A 321 -3.44 7.07 -0.41
CA ILE A 321 -4.35 6.18 -1.14
C ILE A 321 -3.78 4.77 -1.21
N ALA A 322 -2.49 4.62 -1.57
CA ALA A 322 -1.84 3.32 -1.65
C ALA A 322 -1.79 2.62 -0.28
N ARG A 323 -1.65 3.38 0.81
CA ARG A 323 -1.71 2.85 2.18
C ARG A 323 -3.12 2.37 2.54
N GLN A 324 -4.14 3.18 2.26
CA GLN A 324 -5.54 2.81 2.49
C GLN A 324 -5.94 1.55 1.72
N GLU A 325 -5.54 1.45 0.45
CA GLU A 325 -5.79 0.26 -0.37
C GLU A 325 -5.03 -0.98 0.14
N ARG A 326 -3.78 -0.82 0.62
CA ARG A 326 -3.05 -1.91 1.26
C ARG A 326 -3.75 -2.39 2.53
N ASP A 327 -4.16 -1.48 3.40
CA ASP A 327 -4.86 -1.82 4.65
C ASP A 327 -6.18 -2.53 4.36
N ARG A 328 -6.92 -2.06 3.33
CA ARG A 328 -8.14 -2.72 2.85
C ARG A 328 -7.87 -4.12 2.32
N ALA A 329 -6.85 -4.29 1.48
CA ALA A 329 -6.46 -5.58 0.95
C ALA A 329 -6.02 -6.56 2.05
N GLN A 330 -5.31 -6.09 3.08
CA GLN A 330 -4.93 -6.90 4.24
C GLN A 330 -6.16 -7.36 5.04
N ARG A 331 -7.13 -6.47 5.30
CA ARG A 331 -8.39 -6.84 5.96
C ARG A 331 -9.15 -7.91 5.17
N LEU A 332 -9.32 -7.71 3.86
CA LEU A 332 -9.97 -8.69 2.98
C LEU A 332 -9.21 -10.03 2.96
N SER A 333 -7.88 -10.00 2.92
CA SER A 333 -7.05 -11.21 2.99
C SER A 333 -7.27 -11.97 4.30
N LYS A 334 -7.35 -11.27 5.44
CA LYS A 334 -7.65 -11.86 6.76
C LYS A 334 -9.04 -12.53 6.75
N ILE A 335 -10.05 -11.88 6.20
CA ILE A 335 -11.39 -12.44 6.03
C ILE A 335 -11.35 -13.72 5.17
N ILE A 336 -10.72 -13.69 4.00
CA ILE A 336 -10.62 -14.86 3.11
C ILE A 336 -9.87 -16.02 3.79
N ALA A 337 -8.74 -15.72 4.45
CA ALA A 337 -7.96 -16.72 5.18
C ALA A 337 -8.78 -17.37 6.30
N SER A 338 -9.52 -16.58 7.07
CA SER A 338 -10.38 -17.08 8.15
C SER A 338 -11.51 -18.00 7.64
N ARG A 339 -12.11 -17.68 6.49
CA ARG A 339 -13.14 -18.52 5.84
C ARG A 339 -12.56 -19.84 5.36
N ASN A 340 -11.40 -19.81 4.70
CA ASN A 340 -10.69 -21.01 4.28
C ASN A 340 -10.27 -21.87 5.48
N ALA A 341 -9.84 -21.24 6.57
CA ALA A 341 -9.52 -21.93 7.81
C ALA A 341 -10.76 -22.62 8.40
N ALA A 342 -11.92 -21.94 8.41
CA ALA A 342 -13.20 -22.52 8.84
C ALA A 342 -13.52 -23.78 8.03
N VAL A 343 -13.51 -23.73 6.69
CA VAL A 343 -13.80 -24.90 5.84
C VAL A 343 -12.87 -26.09 6.17
N ARG A 344 -11.59 -25.83 6.42
CA ARG A 344 -10.61 -26.88 6.78
C ARG A 344 -10.87 -27.52 8.14
N THR A 345 -11.59 -26.86 9.05
CA THR A 345 -11.93 -27.45 10.36
C THR A 345 -12.68 -28.79 10.23
N LEU A 346 -13.45 -28.98 9.15
CA LEU A 346 -14.16 -30.23 8.87
C LEU A 346 -13.23 -31.44 8.70
N GLN A 347 -11.96 -31.20 8.33
CA GLN A 347 -10.92 -32.22 8.15
C GLN A 347 -10.03 -32.39 9.39
N MET A 348 -10.15 -31.52 10.40
CA MET A 348 -9.31 -31.58 11.60
C MET A 348 -9.79 -32.67 12.55
N GLU A 349 -8.93 -33.61 12.93
CA GLU A 349 -9.27 -34.69 13.86
C GLU A 349 -9.42 -34.21 15.32
N ASP A 350 -8.55 -33.30 15.75
CA ASP A 350 -8.60 -32.74 17.10
C ASP A 350 -9.82 -31.82 17.27
N ARG A 351 -10.72 -32.23 18.17
CA ARG A 351 -11.99 -31.56 18.44
C ARG A 351 -11.81 -30.17 19.06
N ARG A 352 -10.78 -29.98 19.90
CA ARG A 352 -10.49 -28.68 20.54
C ARG A 352 -9.89 -27.72 19.54
N LEU A 353 -8.93 -28.18 18.74
CA LEU A 353 -8.35 -27.37 17.67
C LEU A 353 -9.42 -26.94 16.65
N ARG A 354 -10.29 -27.88 16.25
CA ARG A 354 -11.44 -27.61 15.38
C ARG A 354 -12.31 -26.46 15.91
N ALA A 355 -12.63 -26.49 17.22
CA ALA A 355 -13.44 -25.46 17.85
C ALA A 355 -12.74 -24.11 17.96
N LEU A 356 -11.45 -24.10 18.31
CA LEU A 356 -10.67 -22.87 18.38
C LEU A 356 -10.58 -22.19 17.03
N VAL A 357 -10.29 -22.94 15.96
CA VAL A 357 -10.19 -22.38 14.60
C VAL A 357 -11.55 -21.89 14.10
N ALA A 358 -12.63 -22.64 14.35
CA ALA A 358 -13.98 -22.21 13.98
C ALA A 358 -14.42 -20.94 14.73
N MET A 359 -14.12 -20.86 16.03
CA MET A 359 -14.38 -19.68 16.86
C MET A 359 -13.57 -18.47 16.41
N GLU A 360 -12.29 -18.66 16.10
CA GLU A 360 -11.43 -17.58 15.61
C GLU A 360 -11.89 -17.06 14.26
N ALA A 361 -12.30 -17.95 13.34
CA ALA A 361 -12.85 -17.54 12.07
C ALA A 361 -14.13 -16.70 12.23
N TYR A 362 -15.00 -17.08 13.17
CA TYR A 362 -16.18 -16.29 13.52
C TYR A 362 -15.82 -14.92 14.09
N ASN A 363 -14.88 -14.85 15.05
CA ASN A 363 -14.46 -13.60 15.65
C ASN A 363 -13.87 -12.64 14.62
N ILE A 364 -12.99 -13.13 13.73
CA ILE A 364 -12.40 -12.32 12.66
C ILE A 364 -13.48 -11.73 11.73
N ASN A 365 -14.49 -12.52 11.36
CA ASN A 365 -15.57 -12.02 10.49
C ASN A 365 -16.57 -11.13 11.24
N ARG A 366 -16.66 -11.25 12.57
CA ARG A 366 -17.51 -10.38 13.40
C ARG A 366 -16.84 -9.03 13.68
N GLU A 367 -15.53 -9.01 13.88
CA GLU A 367 -14.74 -7.80 14.16
C GLU A 367 -14.74 -6.83 12.97
N ASP A 368 -14.69 -7.35 11.75
CA ASP A 368 -14.81 -6.57 10.52
C ASP A 368 -16.18 -6.80 9.89
N ALA A 369 -17.21 -6.18 10.45
CA ALA A 369 -18.60 -6.33 9.98
C ALA A 369 -18.86 -5.69 8.60
N GLU A 370 -17.95 -4.85 8.10
CA GLU A 370 -18.05 -4.23 6.78
C GLU A 370 -17.68 -5.22 5.66
N ASN A 371 -16.66 -6.05 5.89
CA ASN A 371 -16.14 -7.00 4.88
C ASN A 371 -16.43 -8.47 5.23
N GLY A 372 -16.61 -8.77 6.51
CA GLY A 372 -16.89 -10.10 7.06
C GLY A 372 -18.39 -10.38 7.19
N ASN A 373 -18.73 -11.67 7.20
CA ASN A 373 -20.08 -12.11 7.56
C ASN A 373 -19.97 -13.31 8.51
N PRO A 374 -20.20 -13.13 9.83
CA PRO A 374 -20.09 -14.22 10.80
C PRO A 374 -21.17 -15.30 10.59
N LEU A 375 -22.25 -15.00 9.87
CA LEU A 375 -23.32 -15.93 9.51
C LEU A 375 -23.11 -16.61 8.15
N GLN A 376 -21.91 -16.48 7.55
CA GLN A 376 -21.60 -17.23 6.34
C GLN A 376 -21.79 -18.75 6.58
N PRO A 377 -22.40 -19.48 5.63
CA PRO A 377 -22.68 -20.91 5.79
C PRO A 377 -21.47 -21.75 6.24
N ASP A 378 -20.28 -21.49 5.71
CA ASP A 378 -19.07 -22.25 6.05
C ASP A 378 -18.62 -22.03 7.50
N ILE A 379 -18.63 -20.77 7.96
CA ILE A 379 -18.28 -20.41 9.34
C ILE A 379 -19.29 -21.00 10.30
N PHE A 380 -20.58 -20.84 9.99
CA PHE A 380 -21.67 -21.36 10.81
C PHE A 380 -21.62 -22.89 10.90
N LYS A 381 -21.43 -23.58 9.77
CA LYS A 381 -21.27 -25.04 9.72
C LYS A 381 -20.04 -25.51 10.51
N SER A 382 -18.94 -24.78 10.42
CA SER A 382 -17.71 -25.08 11.16
C SER A 382 -17.91 -24.94 12.67
N LEU A 383 -18.52 -23.84 13.12
CA LEU A 383 -18.88 -23.63 14.51
C LEU A 383 -19.83 -24.72 15.03
N TYR A 384 -20.88 -25.02 14.27
CA TYR A 384 -21.85 -26.04 14.62
C TYR A 384 -21.18 -27.41 14.79
N THR A 385 -20.47 -27.88 13.77
CA THR A 385 -19.80 -29.19 13.80
C THR A 385 -18.71 -29.28 14.87
N ALA A 386 -18.00 -28.17 15.15
CA ALA A 386 -17.02 -28.14 16.23
C ALA A 386 -17.69 -28.21 17.61
N THR A 387 -18.80 -27.50 17.80
CA THR A 387 -19.59 -27.54 19.04
C THR A 387 -20.16 -28.94 19.28
N GLN A 388 -20.67 -29.59 18.23
CA GLN A 388 -21.12 -31.00 18.30
C GLN A 388 -20.00 -31.96 18.69
N ALA A 389 -18.79 -31.75 18.15
CA ALA A 389 -17.63 -32.59 18.45
C ALA A 389 -17.18 -32.44 19.91
N LEU A 390 -17.25 -31.23 20.47
CA LEU A 390 -16.90 -30.94 21.86
C LEU A 390 -17.87 -31.56 22.85
N ASN A 391 -19.18 -31.46 22.60
CA ASN A 391 -20.18 -32.02 23.50
C ASN A 391 -21.44 -32.49 22.72
N ARG A 392 -21.67 -33.81 22.75
CA ARG A 392 -22.80 -34.45 22.06
C ARG A 392 -24.16 -34.08 22.66
N GLN A 393 -24.22 -33.67 23.93
CA GLN A 393 -25.46 -33.21 24.58
C GLN A 393 -25.96 -31.87 23.99
N LEU A 394 -25.14 -31.21 23.19
CA LEU A 394 -25.47 -29.98 22.48
C LEU A 394 -26.22 -30.23 21.16
N ILE A 395 -26.44 -31.50 20.79
CA ILE A 395 -27.17 -31.88 19.58
C ILE A 395 -28.65 -32.03 19.91
N PHE A 396 -29.50 -31.20 19.32
CA PHE A 396 -30.93 -31.43 19.30
C PHE A 396 -31.28 -32.50 18.24
N LYS A 397 -31.86 -33.62 18.69
CA LYS A 397 -32.36 -34.68 17.81
C LYS A 397 -33.65 -35.26 18.38
N GLN A 398 -34.70 -35.34 17.56
CA GLN A 398 -35.95 -36.00 17.91
C GLN A 398 -36.48 -36.82 16.74
N THR A 399 -37.18 -37.93 17.03
CA THR A 399 -37.70 -38.88 16.04
C THR A 399 -39.23 -39.02 16.12
N LYS A 400 -39.96 -37.93 16.38
CA LYS A 400 -41.42 -37.96 16.51
C LYS A 400 -42.15 -38.04 15.17
N HIS A 401 -41.60 -37.44 14.11
CA HIS A 401 -42.09 -37.67 12.75
C HIS A 401 -41.69 -39.07 12.26
N LYS A 402 -42.62 -39.75 11.58
CA LYS A 402 -42.41 -41.05 10.92
C LYS A 402 -41.88 -40.92 9.49
N GLY A 403 -41.92 -39.71 8.93
CA GLY A 403 -41.41 -39.38 7.60
C GLY A 403 -40.41 -38.21 7.66
N GLY A 404 -39.85 -37.84 6.50
CA GLY A 404 -38.94 -36.69 6.40
C GLY A 404 -39.65 -35.41 6.80
N VAL A 405 -39.04 -34.62 7.69
CA VAL A 405 -39.53 -33.29 8.07
C VAL A 405 -39.46 -32.38 6.84
N ARG A 406 -40.57 -31.74 6.49
CA ARG A 406 -40.71 -30.89 5.30
C ARG A 406 -40.53 -29.41 5.60
N ASP A 407 -41.05 -28.94 6.73
CA ASP A 407 -40.96 -27.53 7.12
C ASP A 407 -40.99 -27.37 8.65
N VAL A 408 -40.45 -26.26 9.13
CA VAL A 408 -40.40 -25.86 10.55
C VAL A 408 -40.64 -24.35 10.67
N VAL A 409 -41.61 -23.94 11.49
CA VAL A 409 -41.91 -22.53 11.74
C VAL A 409 -41.97 -22.24 13.25
N PHE A 410 -41.32 -21.17 13.68
CA PHE A 410 -41.33 -20.72 15.08
C PHE A 410 -42.48 -19.73 15.32
N HIS A 411 -43.15 -19.85 16.47
CA HIS A 411 -44.12 -18.85 16.88
C HIS A 411 -43.41 -17.54 17.26
N PRO A 412 -43.91 -16.36 16.84
CA PRO A 412 -43.23 -15.09 17.08
C PRO A 412 -43.09 -14.73 18.56
N GLU A 413 -44.11 -15.00 19.37
CA GLU A 413 -44.14 -14.60 20.79
C GLU A 413 -44.04 -15.75 21.81
N LYS A 414 -44.31 -17.00 21.41
CA LYS A 414 -44.36 -18.15 22.31
C LYS A 414 -43.12 -18.99 22.11
N ASN A 415 -42.63 -19.61 23.18
CA ASN A 415 -41.58 -20.63 23.11
C ASN A 415 -42.13 -21.94 22.55
N VAL A 416 -42.53 -21.94 21.28
CA VAL A 416 -43.07 -23.09 20.58
C VAL A 416 -42.69 -23.00 19.11
N PHE A 417 -42.43 -24.13 18.49
CA PHE A 417 -42.36 -24.24 17.03
C PHE A 417 -43.28 -25.34 16.52
N TYR A 418 -43.62 -25.26 15.25
CA TYR A 418 -44.39 -26.26 14.55
C TYR A 418 -43.52 -26.90 13.48
N SER A 419 -43.70 -28.20 13.26
CA SER A 419 -43.07 -28.89 12.14
C SER A 419 -44.08 -29.76 11.42
N THR A 420 -43.82 -29.99 10.14
CA THR A 420 -44.58 -30.93 9.32
C THR A 420 -43.67 -32.00 8.73
N GLY A 421 -44.22 -33.19 8.46
CA GLY A 421 -43.50 -34.28 7.84
C GLY A 421 -44.21 -34.92 6.66
N SER A 422 -43.46 -35.76 5.94
CA SER A 422 -43.99 -36.65 4.90
C SER A 422 -44.94 -37.72 5.44
N ASP A 423 -45.06 -37.82 6.76
CA ASP A 423 -46.09 -38.62 7.44
C ASP A 423 -47.46 -37.92 7.49
N GLY A 424 -47.56 -36.71 6.94
CA GLY A 424 -48.77 -35.90 6.91
C GLY A 424 -49.18 -35.32 8.25
N SER A 425 -48.33 -35.45 9.27
CA SER A 425 -48.59 -34.89 10.59
C SER A 425 -48.01 -33.48 10.71
N VAL A 426 -48.71 -32.64 11.47
CA VAL A 426 -48.16 -31.39 12.00
C VAL A 426 -47.97 -31.60 13.50
N GLN A 427 -46.79 -31.22 14.00
CA GLN A 427 -46.40 -31.37 15.39
C GLN A 427 -46.11 -30.00 15.98
N GLU A 428 -46.59 -29.78 17.20
CA GLU A 428 -46.29 -28.63 18.03
C GLU A 428 -45.26 -29.02 19.09
N TRP A 429 -44.26 -28.16 19.23
CA TRP A 429 -43.05 -28.40 20.01
C TRP A 429 -42.88 -27.32 21.07
N PRO A 430 -43.45 -27.50 22.26
CA PRO A 430 -43.22 -26.58 23.36
C PRO A 430 -41.74 -26.58 23.75
N ILE A 431 -41.13 -25.40 23.85
CA ILE A 431 -39.76 -25.20 24.32
C ILE A 431 -39.85 -24.67 25.75
N LEU A 432 -39.37 -25.46 26.71
CA LEU A 432 -39.35 -25.05 28.11
C LEU A 432 -38.22 -24.07 28.38
N ASN A 433 -37.04 -24.35 27.81
CA ASN A 433 -35.81 -23.58 27.97
C ASN A 433 -34.81 -23.92 26.87
N TRP A 434 -33.92 -22.98 26.57
CA TRP A 434 -32.75 -23.20 25.72
C TRP A 434 -31.53 -23.46 26.60
N ASN A 435 -30.69 -24.41 26.22
CA ASN A 435 -29.37 -24.52 26.84
C ASN A 435 -28.43 -23.40 26.32
N THR A 436 -27.23 -23.31 26.88
CA THR A 436 -26.24 -22.24 26.57
C THR A 436 -25.74 -22.19 25.12
N VAL A 437 -26.13 -23.16 24.29
CA VAL A 437 -25.69 -23.27 22.89
C VAL A 437 -26.87 -23.42 21.92
N GLY A 438 -28.10 -23.16 22.38
CA GLY A 438 -29.28 -23.11 21.52
C GLY A 438 -29.88 -24.48 21.17
N ALA A 439 -29.69 -25.52 21.99
CA ALA A 439 -30.54 -26.72 21.92
C ALA A 439 -31.76 -26.55 22.85
N PRO A 440 -33.00 -26.78 22.36
CA PRO A 440 -34.19 -26.62 23.17
C PRO A 440 -34.42 -27.87 24.03
N GLN A 441 -34.70 -27.66 25.31
CA GLN A 441 -35.35 -28.66 26.14
C GLN A 441 -36.86 -28.56 25.88
N LEU A 442 -37.43 -29.66 25.40
CA LEU A 442 -38.81 -29.72 24.97
C LEU A 442 -39.76 -30.11 26.11
N GLY A 443 -40.98 -29.58 26.03
CA GLY A 443 -42.14 -30.12 26.75
C GLY A 443 -42.76 -31.30 26.00
N GLU A 444 -44.01 -31.63 26.35
CA GLU A 444 -44.76 -32.67 25.67
C GLU A 444 -45.11 -32.23 24.24
N VAL A 445 -44.61 -32.99 23.25
CA VAL A 445 -44.87 -32.76 21.82
C VAL A 445 -46.31 -33.16 21.50
N LYS A 446 -47.07 -32.24 20.90
CA LYS A 446 -48.49 -32.44 20.58
C LYS A 446 -48.67 -32.58 19.07
N LYS A 447 -49.35 -33.63 18.63
CA LYS A 447 -49.78 -33.74 17.23
C LYS A 447 -51.03 -32.87 17.04
N GLN A 448 -51.02 -32.03 16.01
CA GLN A 448 -52.18 -31.22 15.63
C GLN A 448 -53.16 -32.08 14.83
N GLU A 449 -54.45 -31.87 15.09
CA GLU A 449 -55.52 -32.52 14.34
C GLU A 449 -55.78 -31.75 13.05
N LEU A 450 -55.49 -32.40 11.92
CA LEU A 450 -55.73 -31.88 10.58
C LEU A 450 -56.94 -32.58 9.99
N ALA A 451 -57.73 -31.88 9.17
CA ALA A 451 -58.80 -32.55 8.44
C ALA A 451 -58.20 -33.33 7.27
N GLY A 452 -58.33 -34.66 7.26
CA GLY A 452 -57.79 -35.51 6.19
C GLY A 452 -56.31 -35.87 6.34
N GLY A 453 -55.74 -36.50 5.32
CA GLY A 453 -54.34 -36.95 5.30
C GLY A 453 -53.62 -36.57 4.01
N GLY A 454 -52.32 -36.91 3.93
CA GLY A 454 -51.43 -36.59 2.81
C GLY A 454 -50.23 -35.75 3.26
N VAL A 455 -49.21 -35.63 2.41
CA VAL A 455 -47.97 -34.92 2.76
C VAL A 455 -48.24 -33.41 2.87
N GLN A 456 -47.87 -32.81 4.01
CA GLN A 456 -47.86 -31.35 4.15
C GLN A 456 -46.42 -30.85 3.99
N ASN A 457 -46.21 -29.97 3.03
CA ASN A 457 -44.88 -29.53 2.61
C ASN A 457 -44.47 -28.18 3.21
N THR A 458 -45.43 -27.33 3.56
CA THR A 458 -45.14 -25.97 4.04
C THR A 458 -46.03 -25.58 5.21
N LEU A 459 -45.44 -24.81 6.11
CA LEU A 459 -46.09 -24.16 7.24
C LEU A 459 -45.80 -22.67 7.19
N ALA A 460 -46.80 -21.85 7.51
CA ALA A 460 -46.57 -20.43 7.76
C ALA A 460 -47.35 -19.99 9.00
N ILE A 461 -46.79 -19.07 9.78
CA ILE A 461 -47.47 -18.50 10.94
C ILE A 461 -47.78 -17.03 10.68
N SER A 462 -48.98 -16.60 11.08
CA SER A 462 -49.36 -15.19 10.99
C SER A 462 -48.50 -14.34 11.89
N GLN A 463 -48.34 -13.04 11.58
CA GLN A 463 -47.47 -12.15 12.34
C GLN A 463 -47.86 -12.01 13.82
N ASN A 464 -49.17 -12.04 14.09
CA ASN A 464 -49.72 -12.04 15.45
C ASN A 464 -49.64 -13.42 16.13
N GLY A 465 -49.06 -14.42 15.48
CA GLY A 465 -48.91 -15.78 15.97
C GLY A 465 -50.20 -16.60 16.06
N ARG A 466 -51.37 -16.04 15.75
CA ARG A 466 -52.67 -16.67 16.02
C ARG A 466 -53.03 -17.80 15.04
N GLN A 467 -52.55 -17.72 13.81
CA GLN A 467 -52.95 -18.62 12.72
C GLN A 467 -51.75 -19.34 12.14
N LEU A 468 -51.92 -20.64 11.89
CA LEU A 468 -50.94 -21.50 11.24
C LEU A 468 -51.55 -22.02 9.93
N LEU A 469 -50.96 -21.62 8.80
CA LEU A 469 -51.26 -22.16 7.48
C LEU A 469 -50.53 -23.50 7.32
N VAL A 470 -51.28 -24.51 6.89
CA VAL A 470 -50.78 -25.85 6.55
C VAL A 470 -51.17 -26.17 5.11
N ALA A 471 -50.19 -26.54 4.29
CA ALA A 471 -50.44 -26.88 2.90
C ALA A 471 -49.44 -27.91 2.34
N GLY A 472 -49.88 -28.68 1.34
CA GLY A 472 -49.05 -29.65 0.63
C GLY A 472 -49.79 -30.33 -0.52
N GLU A 473 -49.71 -31.66 -0.56
CA GLU A 473 -50.43 -32.50 -1.53
C GLU A 473 -51.97 -32.40 -1.41
N PRO A 474 -52.58 -32.41 -0.20
CA PRO A 474 -54.04 -32.47 -0.08
C PRO A 474 -54.72 -31.31 -0.80
N ALA A 475 -55.91 -31.51 -1.37
CA ALA A 475 -56.59 -30.53 -2.24
C ALA A 475 -57.14 -29.27 -1.52
N TYR A 476 -56.60 -28.93 -0.36
CA TYR A 476 -57.01 -27.79 0.45
C TYR A 476 -55.83 -27.15 1.16
N PHE A 477 -56.02 -25.90 1.58
CA PHE A 477 -55.27 -25.21 2.62
C PHE A 477 -56.00 -25.37 3.95
N GLN A 478 -55.27 -25.52 5.05
CA GLN A 478 -55.86 -25.46 6.39
C GLN A 478 -55.27 -24.31 7.19
N ILE A 479 -56.15 -23.58 7.86
CA ILE A 479 -55.78 -22.54 8.82
C ILE A 479 -56.11 -23.06 10.20
N LEU A 480 -55.10 -23.26 11.03
CA LEU A 480 -55.23 -23.71 12.42
C LEU A 480 -55.09 -22.52 13.36
N ASN A 481 -55.85 -22.53 14.46
CA ASN A 481 -55.65 -21.60 15.57
C ASN A 481 -54.55 -22.12 16.49
N THR A 482 -53.49 -21.34 16.69
CA THR A 482 -52.33 -21.75 17.50
C THR A 482 -52.56 -21.73 19.02
N ARG A 483 -53.73 -21.25 19.49
CA ARG A 483 -54.07 -21.25 20.92
C ARG A 483 -54.67 -22.58 21.37
N ASN A 484 -55.50 -23.18 20.54
CA ASN A 484 -56.25 -24.40 20.87
C ASN A 484 -55.99 -25.57 19.89
N GLY A 485 -55.26 -25.34 18.80
CA GLY A 485 -54.91 -26.35 17.80
C GLY A 485 -56.04 -26.73 16.83
N THR A 486 -57.18 -26.03 16.86
CA THR A 486 -58.33 -26.38 16.03
C THR A 486 -58.23 -25.77 14.62
N VAL A 487 -58.73 -26.48 13.61
CA VAL A 487 -58.88 -25.95 12.25
C VAL A 487 -59.97 -24.87 12.22
N GLU A 488 -59.60 -23.62 11.96
CA GLU A 488 -60.52 -22.48 11.78
C GLU A 488 -61.12 -22.44 10.38
N ALA A 489 -60.33 -22.81 9.35
CA ALA A 489 -60.78 -22.79 7.96
C ALA A 489 -60.11 -23.89 7.13
N THR A 490 -60.86 -24.41 6.16
CA THR A 490 -60.36 -25.30 5.10
C THR A 490 -60.76 -24.71 3.75
N LEU A 491 -59.77 -24.33 2.94
CA LEU A 491 -59.98 -23.66 1.66
C LEU A 491 -59.54 -24.57 0.52
N ASN A 492 -60.45 -24.91 -0.39
CA ASN A 492 -60.14 -25.82 -1.50
C ASN A 492 -59.20 -25.16 -2.51
N LYS A 493 -58.25 -25.94 -3.03
CA LYS A 493 -57.40 -25.59 -4.17
C LYS A 493 -57.64 -26.54 -5.33
N ASN A 494 -57.06 -26.23 -6.49
CA ASN A 494 -57.21 -27.09 -7.67
C ASN A 494 -56.61 -28.48 -7.41
N ARG A 495 -57.28 -29.52 -7.91
CA ARG A 495 -56.83 -30.91 -7.75
C ARG A 495 -55.50 -31.13 -8.48
N GLY A 496 -54.63 -31.95 -7.89
CA GLY A 496 -53.33 -32.31 -8.48
C GLY A 496 -52.27 -31.19 -8.41
N GLU A 497 -52.51 -30.15 -7.61
CA GLU A 497 -51.52 -29.11 -7.32
C GLU A 497 -50.85 -29.42 -5.98
N GLU A 498 -49.54 -29.63 -5.94
CA GLU A 498 -48.82 -29.78 -4.67
C GLU A 498 -48.23 -28.43 -4.27
N ILE A 499 -48.48 -28.01 -3.04
CA ILE A 499 -47.98 -26.73 -2.51
C ILE A 499 -46.62 -26.95 -1.89
N PHE A 500 -45.65 -26.08 -2.18
CA PHE A 500 -44.27 -26.18 -1.68
C PHE A 500 -43.85 -24.99 -0.83
N LEU A 501 -44.58 -23.87 -0.93
CA LEU A 501 -44.25 -22.63 -0.22
C LEU A 501 -45.52 -21.86 0.10
N GLY A 502 -45.56 -21.24 1.28
CA GLY A 502 -46.63 -20.34 1.68
C GLY A 502 -46.19 -19.33 2.73
N GLY A 503 -47.02 -18.31 2.95
CA GLY A 503 -46.74 -17.24 3.90
C GLY A 503 -47.98 -16.39 4.18
N PHE A 504 -48.00 -15.69 5.31
CA PHE A 504 -49.07 -14.74 5.64
C PHE A 504 -48.74 -13.34 5.11
N THR A 505 -49.78 -12.60 4.73
CA THR A 505 -49.72 -11.17 4.39
C THR A 505 -49.90 -10.32 5.66
N ASN A 506 -49.54 -9.03 5.60
CA ASN A 506 -49.70 -8.10 6.72
C ASN A 506 -51.18 -7.83 7.06
N THR A 507 -52.09 -8.08 6.12
CA THR A 507 -53.54 -7.89 6.27
C THR A 507 -54.24 -9.09 6.93
N GLY A 508 -53.50 -10.17 7.19
CA GLY A 508 -54.06 -11.41 7.76
C GLY A 508 -54.50 -12.43 6.70
N GLY A 509 -54.34 -12.12 5.42
CA GLY A 509 -54.44 -13.07 4.32
C GLY A 509 -53.20 -13.98 4.21
N PHE A 510 -53.16 -14.83 3.19
CA PHE A 510 -52.00 -15.66 2.90
C PHE A 510 -51.76 -15.83 1.40
N TYR A 511 -50.54 -16.21 1.06
CA TYR A 511 -50.15 -16.65 -0.27
C TYR A 511 -49.59 -18.08 -0.21
N ALA A 512 -49.72 -18.82 -1.30
CA ALA A 512 -49.18 -20.18 -1.44
C ALA A 512 -48.83 -20.51 -2.90
N MET A 513 -47.90 -21.43 -3.10
CA MET A 513 -47.34 -21.72 -4.42
C MET A 513 -47.22 -23.22 -4.69
N SER A 514 -47.70 -23.65 -5.85
CA SER A 514 -47.40 -24.94 -6.45
C SER A 514 -46.38 -24.82 -7.58
N GLN A 515 -46.10 -25.93 -8.28
CA GLN A 515 -45.32 -25.92 -9.51
C GLN A 515 -45.98 -25.14 -10.65
N ARG A 516 -47.32 -25.09 -10.69
CA ARG A 516 -48.08 -24.56 -11.84
C ARG A 516 -48.94 -23.35 -11.49
N GLN A 517 -49.21 -23.13 -10.21
CA GLN A 517 -50.19 -22.14 -9.77
C GLN A 517 -49.73 -21.37 -8.54
N PHE A 518 -50.16 -20.12 -8.48
CA PHE A 518 -50.08 -19.24 -7.33
C PHE A 518 -51.47 -19.04 -6.73
N TYR A 519 -51.53 -19.06 -5.42
CA TYR A 519 -52.73 -18.89 -4.64
C TYR A 519 -52.58 -17.68 -3.74
N PHE A 520 -53.62 -16.88 -3.68
CA PHE A 520 -53.68 -15.70 -2.84
C PHE A 520 -55.05 -15.62 -2.18
N TRP A 521 -55.09 -15.51 -0.87
CA TRP A 521 -56.33 -15.42 -0.11
C TRP A 521 -56.30 -14.19 0.79
N GLU A 522 -57.37 -13.41 0.75
CA GLU A 522 -57.61 -12.32 1.71
C GLU A 522 -59.03 -12.45 2.29
N PRO A 523 -59.24 -12.02 3.54
CA PRO A 523 -60.56 -12.08 4.19
C PRO A 523 -61.67 -11.41 3.37
N GLU A 524 -61.38 -10.28 2.73
CA GLU A 524 -62.37 -9.50 1.98
C GLU A 524 -62.65 -10.06 0.59
N THR A 525 -61.64 -10.58 -0.11
CA THR A 525 -61.75 -10.96 -1.53
C THR A 525 -61.83 -12.47 -1.76
N GLY A 526 -61.61 -13.29 -0.73
CA GLY A 526 -61.55 -14.74 -0.86
C GLY A 526 -60.30 -15.24 -1.59
N LEU A 527 -60.32 -16.53 -1.97
CA LEU A 527 -59.20 -17.21 -2.63
C LEU A 527 -59.18 -16.91 -4.13
N LYS A 528 -58.08 -16.33 -4.61
CA LYS A 528 -57.76 -16.13 -6.02
C LYS A 528 -56.63 -17.07 -6.43
N THR A 529 -56.69 -17.55 -7.67
CA THR A 529 -55.68 -18.44 -8.26
C THR A 529 -55.13 -17.84 -9.54
N PHE A 530 -53.82 -17.93 -9.72
CA PHE A 530 -53.10 -17.38 -10.87
C PHE A 530 -52.19 -18.46 -11.46
N PRO A 531 -52.00 -18.53 -12.79
CA PRO A 531 -51.00 -19.43 -13.38
C PRO A 531 -49.58 -18.98 -12.99
N LYS A 532 -48.68 -19.92 -12.73
CA LYS A 532 -47.25 -19.63 -12.53
C LYS A 532 -46.58 -19.41 -13.89
N PRO A 533 -45.80 -18.33 -14.08
CA PRO A 533 -45.03 -18.11 -15.32
C PRO A 533 -44.05 -19.27 -15.58
N ALA A 534 -43.87 -19.65 -16.84
CA ALA A 534 -43.05 -20.79 -17.27
C ALA A 534 -41.52 -20.57 -17.15
N ALA A 535 -41.07 -19.62 -16.33
CA ALA A 535 -39.65 -19.28 -16.21
C ALA A 535 -38.91 -20.30 -15.32
N LYS A 536 -37.78 -20.81 -15.82
CA LYS A 536 -36.87 -21.72 -15.11
C LYS A 536 -36.15 -21.07 -13.90
N THR A 537 -36.29 -19.75 -13.73
CA THR A 537 -35.52 -18.93 -12.78
C THR A 537 -36.38 -17.99 -11.92
N GLY A 538 -37.71 -18.15 -11.89
CA GLY A 538 -38.60 -17.26 -11.14
C GLY A 538 -38.40 -17.34 -9.62
N VAL A 539 -37.92 -16.27 -9.00
CA VAL A 539 -37.81 -16.09 -7.54
C VAL A 539 -38.90 -15.15 -7.05
N PHE A 540 -39.66 -15.56 -6.03
CA PHE A 540 -40.62 -14.71 -5.32
C PHE A 540 -39.96 -14.11 -4.07
N LEU A 541 -40.06 -12.78 -3.90
CA LEU A 541 -39.74 -12.09 -2.66
C LEU A 541 -41.04 -11.52 -2.09
N ALA A 542 -41.55 -12.06 -0.98
CA ALA A 542 -42.59 -11.37 -0.23
C ALA A 542 -42.00 -10.04 0.26
N ALA A 543 -42.58 -8.91 -0.15
CA ALA A 543 -42.13 -7.60 0.29
C ALA A 543 -42.11 -7.50 1.82
N LEU A 544 -41.14 -6.74 2.33
CA LEU A 544 -40.87 -6.54 3.75
C LEU A 544 -42.15 -6.20 4.55
N PRO A 545 -42.25 -6.67 5.80
CA PRO A 545 -43.30 -6.28 6.73
C PRO A 545 -43.20 -4.76 6.98
N GLY A 546 -44.01 -3.97 6.28
CA GLY A 546 -43.97 -2.50 6.36
C GLY A 546 -44.64 -1.78 5.18
N ASN A 547 -44.60 -2.35 3.96
CA ASN A 547 -45.31 -1.78 2.81
C ASN A 547 -46.67 -2.45 2.60
N LYS A 548 -47.68 -1.64 2.22
CA LYS A 548 -49.11 -1.99 2.16
C LYS A 548 -49.50 -2.94 1.00
N GLY A 549 -48.63 -3.86 0.58
CA GLY A 549 -48.92 -4.80 -0.49
C GLY A 549 -47.92 -5.96 -0.55
N ALA A 550 -48.36 -7.09 -1.08
CA ALA A 550 -47.49 -8.22 -1.41
C ALA A 550 -46.95 -8.00 -2.83
N THR A 551 -45.64 -7.81 -2.97
CA THR A 551 -45.02 -7.68 -4.30
C THR A 551 -44.61 -9.06 -4.81
N LEU A 552 -45.11 -9.47 -5.97
CA LEU A 552 -44.64 -10.64 -6.71
C LEU A 552 -43.46 -10.22 -7.58
N TRP A 553 -42.31 -10.82 -7.31
CA TRP A 553 -41.15 -10.70 -8.19
C TRP A 553 -41.15 -11.90 -9.11
N SER A 554 -40.90 -11.67 -10.39
CA SER A 554 -40.65 -12.73 -11.36
C SER A 554 -39.44 -12.36 -12.19
N PHE A 555 -38.45 -13.26 -12.20
CA PHE A 555 -37.29 -13.13 -13.07
C PHE A 555 -37.55 -13.91 -14.35
N ASN A 556 -37.51 -13.20 -15.48
CA ASN A 556 -37.54 -13.77 -16.81
C ASN A 556 -36.12 -13.64 -17.38
N GLY A 557 -35.34 -14.72 -17.31
CA GLY A 557 -34.05 -14.79 -17.98
C GLY A 557 -34.19 -15.43 -19.34
N VAL A 558 -33.85 -14.70 -20.41
CA VAL A 558 -33.59 -15.29 -21.73
C VAL A 558 -32.08 -15.50 -21.86
N TYR A 559 -31.66 -16.69 -22.28
CA TYR A 559 -30.26 -17.02 -22.54
C TYR A 559 -29.91 -16.62 -23.99
N ASP A 560 -29.94 -15.31 -24.27
CA ASP A 560 -29.34 -14.71 -25.46
C ASP A 560 -29.02 -13.22 -25.19
N ASP A 561 -27.81 -12.78 -25.53
CA ASP A 561 -27.33 -11.38 -25.47
C ASP A 561 -27.21 -10.68 -24.09
N TYR A 562 -27.03 -11.42 -22.98
CA TYR A 562 -26.75 -10.84 -21.65
C TYR A 562 -27.84 -9.87 -21.12
N VAL A 563 -29.06 -9.95 -21.67
CA VAL A 563 -30.20 -9.13 -21.25
C VAL A 563 -31.09 -9.94 -20.31
N TYR A 564 -31.33 -9.41 -19.11
CA TYR A 564 -32.23 -9.99 -18.14
C TYR A 564 -33.43 -9.07 -17.93
N SER A 565 -34.65 -9.63 -17.93
CA SER A 565 -35.86 -8.88 -17.55
C SER A 565 -36.36 -9.29 -16.18
N MET A 566 -36.48 -8.32 -15.30
CA MET A 566 -37.12 -8.44 -14.00
C MET A 566 -38.51 -7.84 -14.09
N ASN A 567 -39.53 -8.67 -13.94
CA ASN A 567 -40.92 -8.26 -13.91
C ASN A 567 -41.39 -8.21 -12.46
N ILE A 568 -41.68 -7.02 -11.97
CA ILE A 568 -42.23 -6.76 -10.64
C ILE A 568 -43.74 -6.58 -10.80
N SER A 569 -44.50 -7.58 -10.36
CA SER A 569 -45.95 -7.45 -10.26
C SER A 569 -46.33 -7.10 -8.81
N GLY A 570 -46.66 -5.84 -8.54
CA GLY A 570 -47.24 -5.44 -7.27
C GLY A 570 -48.67 -5.96 -7.12
N PHE A 571 -49.00 -6.53 -5.96
CA PHE A 571 -50.36 -6.91 -5.60
C PHE A 571 -50.79 -6.21 -4.31
N ASP A 572 -51.79 -5.34 -4.42
CA ASP A 572 -52.32 -4.53 -3.31
C ASP A 572 -53.71 -5.00 -2.84
N GLY A 573 -54.16 -6.18 -3.31
CA GLY A 573 -55.50 -6.69 -3.05
C GLY A 573 -56.57 -6.21 -4.05
N LYS A 574 -56.32 -5.12 -4.78
CA LYS A 574 -57.28 -4.49 -5.71
C LYS A 574 -56.92 -4.65 -7.18
N GLY A 575 -55.64 -4.88 -7.51
CA GLY A 575 -55.18 -5.14 -8.87
C GLY A 575 -53.80 -5.78 -8.92
N VAL A 576 -53.37 -6.15 -10.13
CA VAL A 576 -51.99 -6.55 -10.44
C VAL A 576 -51.38 -5.40 -11.23
N ASP A 577 -50.42 -4.68 -10.65
CA ASP A 577 -49.63 -3.67 -11.37
C ASP A 577 -48.29 -4.28 -11.75
N THR A 578 -47.86 -4.20 -13.01
CA THR A 578 -46.63 -4.86 -13.48
C THR A 578 -45.64 -3.84 -14.03
N ALA A 579 -44.47 -3.79 -13.42
CA ALA A 579 -43.33 -2.99 -13.87
C ALA A 579 -42.22 -3.90 -14.39
N GLU A 580 -41.74 -3.65 -15.61
CA GLU A 580 -40.65 -4.39 -16.23
C GLU A 580 -39.35 -3.58 -16.13
N TYR A 581 -38.29 -4.23 -15.66
CA TYR A 581 -36.94 -3.66 -15.54
C TYR A 581 -35.96 -4.51 -16.33
N LEU A 582 -35.21 -3.87 -17.22
CA LEU A 582 -34.16 -4.51 -18.01
C LEU A 582 -32.80 -4.20 -17.42
N PHE A 583 -31.95 -5.21 -17.29
CA PHE A 583 -30.57 -5.03 -16.87
C PHE A 583 -29.61 -5.93 -17.65
N TYR A 584 -28.37 -5.47 -17.81
CA TYR A 584 -27.33 -6.10 -18.61
C TYR A 584 -26.21 -6.58 -17.68
N GLY A 585 -25.77 -7.84 -17.79
CA GLY A 585 -24.72 -8.38 -16.91
C GLY A 585 -24.13 -9.70 -17.38
N THR A 586 -22.89 -10.00 -16.97
CA THR A 586 -22.24 -11.27 -17.31
C THR A 586 -22.78 -12.42 -16.44
N GLN A 587 -22.70 -13.66 -16.92
CA GLN A 587 -23.19 -14.86 -16.20
C GLN A 587 -22.58 -15.04 -14.80
N LYS A 588 -21.42 -14.41 -14.51
CA LYS A 588 -20.77 -14.39 -13.18
C LYS A 588 -21.33 -13.35 -12.21
N GLU A 589 -22.02 -12.32 -12.71
CA GLU A 589 -22.60 -11.24 -11.90
C GLU A 589 -24.04 -11.54 -11.48
N VAL A 590 -24.70 -12.50 -12.16
CA VAL A 590 -26.12 -12.86 -11.96
C VAL A 590 -26.28 -14.35 -11.63
N ASP A 591 -25.35 -14.90 -10.84
CA ASP A 591 -25.46 -16.27 -10.32
C ASP A 591 -26.30 -16.29 -9.03
N PHE A 592 -27.61 -16.10 -9.16
CA PHE A 592 -28.56 -16.39 -8.09
C PHE A 592 -28.90 -17.88 -8.14
N GLY A 593 -28.02 -18.70 -7.59
CA GLY A 593 -28.30 -20.11 -7.32
C GLY A 593 -29.59 -20.27 -6.51
N ASN A 594 -30.37 -21.29 -6.86
CA ASN A 594 -31.58 -21.79 -6.19
C ASN A 594 -31.84 -21.20 -4.79
N VAL A 595 -32.48 -20.03 -4.72
CA VAL A 595 -32.85 -19.42 -3.44
C VAL A 595 -34.07 -20.15 -2.90
N THR A 596 -33.80 -21.21 -2.14
CA THR A 596 -34.72 -21.76 -1.15
C THR A 596 -34.67 -20.82 0.06
N ALA A 597 -35.64 -19.90 0.16
CA ALA A 597 -36.11 -19.16 1.35
C ALA A 597 -35.13 -18.55 2.40
N VAL A 598 -33.80 -18.52 2.20
CA VAL A 598 -32.84 -18.09 3.24
C VAL A 598 -31.94 -16.96 2.76
N ALA A 599 -32.48 -15.75 2.55
CA ALA A 599 -31.68 -14.52 2.43
C ALA A 599 -32.52 -13.23 2.49
N ILE A 600 -33.46 -13.07 3.43
CA ILE A 600 -34.20 -11.79 3.55
C ILE A 600 -34.42 -11.42 5.01
N LYS A 601 -33.31 -11.17 5.71
CA LYS A 601 -33.35 -10.39 6.96
C LYS A 601 -32.36 -9.21 6.95
N ASN A 602 -31.68 -8.94 5.83
CA ASN A 602 -30.58 -7.98 5.82
C ASN A 602 -30.31 -7.31 4.45
N ILE A 603 -31.36 -6.96 3.71
CA ILE A 603 -31.22 -5.98 2.62
C ILE A 603 -31.97 -4.74 3.05
N GLY A 604 -31.27 -3.93 3.84
CA GLY A 604 -31.69 -2.58 4.18
C GLY A 604 -31.84 -1.74 2.92
N THR A 605 -32.66 -0.70 3.06
CA THR A 605 -32.85 0.43 2.17
C THR A 605 -31.59 0.82 1.38
N LYS A 606 -31.41 0.24 0.19
CA LYS A 606 -30.62 0.84 -0.87
C LYS A 606 -31.50 0.92 -2.10
N THR A 607 -32.06 2.12 -2.30
CA THR A 607 -32.55 2.60 -3.57
C THR A 607 -31.40 2.50 -4.55
N PHE A 608 -31.49 1.61 -5.54
CA PHE A 608 -30.60 1.63 -6.70
C PHE A 608 -31.21 2.60 -7.70
N LEU A 609 -30.46 3.66 -8.01
CA LEU A 609 -30.72 4.56 -9.13
C LEU A 609 -30.39 3.88 -10.45
#